data_AF-A0A380S9G1-F1
#
_entry.id   AF-A0A380S9G1-F1
#
_cell.length_a   1.000
_cell.length_b   1.000
_cell.length_c   1.000
_cell.angle_alpha   90.00
_cell.angle_beta   90.00
_cell.angle_gamma   90.00
#
_symmetry.space_group_name_H-M   'P 1'
#
loop_
_entity.id
_entity.type
_entity.pdbx_description
1 polymer ?
#
loop_
_entity_poly.entity_id
_entity_poly.type
_entity_poly.pdbx_seq_one_letter_code
_entity_poly.pdbx_strand_id
1 'polypeptide(L)'
;MAVFNFTQLDSLIQMRVLFPELTDKQFKLSFMWAWGMDLSSLAETNESSVDAVKKNLQRSRTAMGLEHAETMRSTILLRVFVGLWENRK
;
A
#
# COMPACT_ATOMS: atom_id res chain seq x y z
N MET A 1 -0.75 -12.75 23.22
CA MET A 1 0.25 -12.57 22.15
C MET A 1 -0.45 -12.90 20.83
N ALA A 2 -0.64 -11.91 19.96
CA ALA A 2 -1.23 -12.16 18.66
C ALA A 2 -0.19 -12.90 17.79
N VAL A 3 -0.53 -14.11 17.36
CA VAL A 3 0.28 -14.88 16.42
C VAL A 3 0.15 -14.21 15.06
N PHE A 4 1.17 -13.48 14.62
CA PHE A 4 1.25 -12.99 13.25
C PHE A 4 1.46 -14.18 12.32
N ASN A 5 0.39 -14.58 11.62
CA ASN A 5 0.42 -15.70 10.70
C ASN A 5 1.02 -15.24 9.36
N PHE A 6 2.25 -15.68 9.06
CA PHE A 6 3.03 -15.25 7.89
C PHE A 6 2.46 -15.68 6.53
N THR A 7 1.40 -16.51 6.49
CA THR A 7 0.64 -16.82 5.26
C THR A 7 0.01 -15.57 4.62
N GLN A 8 -0.33 -14.55 5.41
CA GLN A 8 -0.87 -13.29 4.89
C GLN A 8 0.19 -12.42 4.20
N LEU A 9 1.48 -12.65 4.50
CA LEU A 9 2.58 -11.91 3.89
C LEU A 9 2.79 -12.32 2.43
N ASP A 10 2.62 -13.61 2.12
CA ASP A 10 2.63 -14.13 0.74
C ASP A 10 1.49 -13.54 -0.08
N SER A 11 0.31 -13.35 0.53
CA SER A 11 -0.82 -12.68 -0.13
C SER A 11 -0.50 -11.22 -0.46
N LEU A 12 0.16 -10.49 0.44
CA LEU A 12 0.63 -9.12 0.19
C LEU A 12 1.73 -9.06 -0.88
N ILE A 13 2.62 -10.06 -0.91
CA ILE A 13 3.66 -10.19 -1.94
C ILE A 13 3.03 -10.49 -3.31
N GLN A 14 1.98 -11.30 -3.38
CA GLN A 14 1.22 -11.53 -4.61
C GLN A 14 0.47 -10.26 -5.06
N MET A 15 -0.09 -9.48 -4.13
CA MET A 15 -0.75 -8.21 -4.46
C MET A 15 0.20 -7.16 -5.04
N ARG A 16 1.52 -7.24 -4.74
CA ARG A 16 2.51 -6.36 -5.36
C ARG A 16 2.58 -6.52 -6.89
N VAL A 17 2.21 -7.68 -7.43
CA VAL A 17 2.10 -7.91 -8.90
C VAL A 17 1.07 -6.98 -9.54
N LEU A 18 0.07 -6.51 -8.78
CA LEU A 18 -0.97 -5.58 -9.25
C LEU A 18 -0.47 -4.13 -9.36
N PHE A 19 0.76 -3.85 -8.91
CA PHE A 19 1.38 -2.52 -8.90
C PHE A 19 2.83 -2.61 -9.41
N PRO A 20 3.05 -2.99 -10.68
CA PRO A 20 4.40 -3.05 -11.26
C PRO A 20 5.12 -1.69 -11.24
N GLU A 21 4.38 -0.59 -11.18
CA GLU A 21 4.90 0.77 -11.10
C GLU A 21 5.45 1.16 -9.72
N LEU A 22 5.18 0.37 -8.67
CA LEU A 22 5.61 0.65 -7.31
C LEU A 22 6.74 -0.29 -6.86
N THR A 23 7.70 0.27 -6.13
CA THR A 23 8.64 -0.54 -5.34
C THR A 23 7.93 -1.20 -4.16
N ASP A 24 8.49 -2.29 -3.61
CA ASP A 24 7.88 -2.99 -2.46
C ASP A 24 7.64 -2.07 -1.26
N LYS A 25 8.58 -1.15 -1.00
CA LYS A 25 8.47 -0.17 0.08
C LYS A 25 7.37 0.86 -0.19
N GLN A 26 7.24 1.31 -1.44
CA GLN A 26 6.17 2.21 -1.85
C GLN A 26 4.81 1.53 -1.77
N PHE A 27 4.69 0.28 -2.24
CA PHE A 27 3.46 -0.50 -2.17
C PHE A 27 2.99 -0.69 -0.73
N LYS A 28 3.85 -1.21 0.16
CA LYS A 28 3.48 -1.46 1.57
C LYS A 28 2.97 -0.21 2.26
N LEU A 29 3.70 0.90 2.12
CA LEU A 29 3.36 2.17 2.75
C LEU A 29 2.07 2.77 2.16
N SER A 30 1.89 2.67 0.85
CA SER A 30 0.69 3.13 0.15
C SER A 30 -0.54 2.29 0.48
N PHE A 31 -0.37 0.98 0.64
CA PHE A 31 -1.41 0.03 1.01
C PHE A 31 -1.89 0.26 2.44
N MET A 32 -0.97 0.35 3.41
CA MET A 32 -1.32 0.65 4.81
C MET A 32 -2.02 2.01 4.94
N TRP A 33 -1.53 3.02 4.22
CA TRP A 33 -2.20 4.31 4.14
C TRP A 33 -3.61 4.19 3.56
N ALA A 34 -3.76 3.49 2.43
CA ALA A 34 -5.06 3.27 1.78
C ALA A 34 -6.04 2.45 2.64
N TRP A 35 -5.53 1.61 3.55
CA TRP A 35 -6.32 0.88 4.54
C TRP A 35 -6.78 1.74 5.72
N GLY A 36 -6.28 2.97 5.84
CA GLY A 36 -6.70 3.93 6.87
C GLY A 36 -5.70 4.12 8.01
N MET A 37 -4.48 3.59 7.89
CA MET A 37 -3.41 3.91 8.83
C MET A 37 -3.04 5.39 8.73
N ASP A 38 -2.94 6.06 9.87
CA ASP A 38 -2.54 7.46 9.93
C ASP A 38 -1.04 7.64 9.65
N LEU A 39 -0.67 8.86 9.26
CA LEU A 39 0.70 9.16 8.86
C LEU A 39 1.71 9.04 10.02
N SER A 40 1.26 9.25 11.25
CA SER A 40 2.07 9.11 12.48
C SER A 40 2.38 7.64 12.75
N SER A 41 1.37 6.77 12.72
CA SER A 41 1.56 5.32 12.85
C SER A 41 2.41 4.74 11.72
N LEU A 42 2.26 5.25 10.49
CA LEU A 42 3.12 4.87 9.36
C LEU A 42 4.58 5.29 9.55
N ALA A 43 4.78 6.50 10.10
CA ALA A 43 6.10 7.04 10.41
C ALA A 43 6.81 6.18 11.45
N GLU A 44 6.11 5.82 12.53
CA GLU A 44 6.60 4.91 13.57
C GLU A 44 6.90 3.51 13.03
N THR A 45 5.97 2.92 12.28
CA THR A 45 6.11 1.56 11.71
C THR A 45 7.29 1.45 10.74
N ASN A 46 7.62 2.53 10.04
CA ASN A 46 8.65 2.56 9.01
C ASN A 46 9.94 3.26 9.48
N GLU A 47 10.07 3.52 10.79
CA GLU A 47 11.21 4.19 11.43
C GLU A 47 11.63 5.47 10.68
N SER A 48 10.65 6.27 10.29
CA SER A 48 10.84 7.42 9.39
C SER A 48 10.02 8.62 9.86
N SER A 49 10.34 9.83 9.37
CA SER A 49 9.54 11.02 9.70
C SER A 49 8.22 11.05 8.93
N VAL A 50 7.22 11.73 9.49
CA VAL A 50 5.92 11.98 8.82
C VAL A 50 6.11 12.63 7.45
N ASP A 51 7.08 13.53 7.32
CA ASP A 51 7.39 14.17 6.03
C ASP A 51 8.02 13.19 5.04
N ALA A 52 8.84 12.25 5.50
CA ALA A 52 9.35 11.18 4.64
C ALA A 52 8.22 10.26 4.14
N VAL A 53 7.23 9.95 5.01
CA VAL A 53 6.03 9.18 4.63
C VAL A 53 5.22 9.95 3.58
N LYS A 54 4.93 11.23 3.79
CA LYS A 54 4.20 12.08 2.82
C LYS A 54 4.92 12.14 1.47
N LYS A 55 6.25 12.35 1.48
CA LYS A 55 7.07 12.40 0.26
C LYS A 55 7.06 11.05 -0.46
N ASN A 56 7.05 9.94 0.28
CA ASN A 56 6.97 8.62 -0.31
C ASN A 56 5.60 8.36 -0.94
N LEU A 57 4.51 8.72 -0.26
CA LEU A 57 3.14 8.66 -0.82
C LEU A 57 3.01 9.53 -2.08
N GLN A 58 3.59 10.73 -2.08
CA GLN A 58 3.60 11.59 -3.25
C GLN A 58 4.35 10.93 -4.43
N ARG A 59 5.50 10.31 -4.16
CA ARG A 59 6.25 9.56 -5.19
C ARG A 59 5.46 8.36 -5.71
N SER A 60 4.82 7.59 -4.83
CA SER A 60 3.93 6.49 -5.24
C SER A 60 2.77 6.99 -6.10
N ARG A 61 2.14 8.11 -5.71
CA ARG A 61 1.06 8.74 -6.47
C ARG A 61 1.51 9.14 -7.88
N THR A 62 2.68 9.78 -7.99
CA THR A 62 3.28 10.16 -9.27
C THR A 62 3.65 8.94 -10.10
N ALA A 63 4.20 7.88 -9.50
CA ALA A 63 4.53 6.64 -10.19
C ALA A 63 3.28 5.94 -10.78
N MET A 64 2.13 6.06 -10.09
CA MET A 64 0.84 5.57 -10.57
C MET A 64 0.17 6.50 -11.60
N GLY A 65 0.76 7.67 -11.90
CA GLY A 65 0.18 8.65 -12.82
C GLY A 65 -1.09 9.33 -12.29
N LEU A 66 -1.24 9.44 -10.96
CA LEU A 66 -2.44 9.96 -10.33
C LEU A 66 -2.25 11.40 -9.83
N GLU A 67 -3.31 12.21 -9.92
CA GLU A 67 -3.26 13.62 -9.48
C GLU A 67 -3.62 13.77 -8.00
N HIS A 68 -4.64 13.06 -7.53
CA HIS A 68 -5.16 13.20 -6.17
C HIS A 68 -4.82 12.00 -5.29
N ALA A 69 -4.57 12.27 -4.00
CA ALA A 69 -4.30 11.23 -3.02
C ALA A 69 -5.53 10.31 -2.82
N GLU A 70 -6.74 10.89 -2.84
CA GLU A 70 -7.98 10.11 -2.77
C GLU A 70 -8.13 9.13 -3.93
N THR A 71 -7.77 9.56 -5.15
CA THR A 71 -7.74 8.66 -6.32
C THR A 71 -6.77 7.51 -6.10
N MET A 72 -5.57 7.79 -5.57
CA MET A 72 -4.60 6.75 -5.23
C MET A 72 -5.15 5.75 -4.21
N ARG A 73 -5.86 6.23 -3.18
CA ARG A 73 -6.52 5.36 -2.20
C ARG A 73 -7.53 4.42 -2.88
N SER A 74 -8.43 4.98 -3.67
CA SER A 74 -9.46 4.23 -4.39
C SER A 74 -8.87 3.23 -5.38
N THR A 75 -7.85 3.63 -6.15
CA THR A 75 -7.18 2.74 -7.11
C THR A 75 -6.50 1.57 -6.43
N ILE A 76 -5.80 1.80 -5.31
CA ILE A 76 -5.14 0.74 -4.56
C ILE A 76 -6.16 -0.28 -4.06
N LEU A 77 -7.23 0.20 -3.42
CA LEU A 77 -8.29 -0.67 -2.90
C LEU A 77 -8.99 -1.45 -4.01
N LEU A 78 -9.36 -0.79 -5.11
CA LEU A 78 -10.02 -1.42 -6.25
C LEU A 78 -9.17 -2.51 -6.89
N ARG A 79 -7.89 -2.24 -7.17
CA ARG A 79 -6.98 -3.26 -7.75
C ARG A 79 -6.84 -4.46 -6.82
N VAL A 80 -6.69 -4.23 -5.51
CA VAL A 80 -6.63 -5.31 -4.51
C VAL A 80 -7.92 -6.12 -4.50
N PHE A 81 -9.09 -5.47 -4.51
CA PHE A 81 -10.38 -6.17 -4.55
C PHE A 81 -10.57 -6.98 -5.83
N VAL A 82 -10.18 -6.45 -6.98
CA VAL A 82 -10.22 -7.18 -8.27
C VAL A 82 -9.29 -8.38 -8.23
N GLY A 83 -8.05 -8.22 -7.76
CA GLY A 83 -7.11 -9.35 -7.63
C GLY A 83 -7.60 -10.43 -6.65
N LEU A 84 -8.24 -10.04 -5.55
CA LEU A 84 -8.88 -10.97 -4.63
C LEU A 84 -10.13 -11.67 -5.22
N TRP A 85 -10.82 -11.00 -6.14
CA TRP A 85 -11.98 -11.57 -6.84
C TRP A 85 -11.55 -12.60 -7.89
N GLU A 86 -10.49 -12.32 -8.64
CA GLU A 86 -9.96 -13.24 -9.66
C GLU A 86 -9.36 -14.52 -9.05
N ASN A 87 -8.67 -14.42 -7.91
CA ASN A 87 -8.10 -15.57 -7.19
C ASN A 87 -9.16 -16.48 -6.52
N ARG A 88 -10.46 -16.15 -6.61
CA ARG A 88 -11.56 -16.97 -6.08
C ARG A 88 -12.29 -17.82 -7.13
N LYS A 89 -11.96 -17.70 -8.42
CA LYS A 89 -12.43 -18.60 -9.49
C LYS A 89 -11.46 -19.74 -9.69
#